data_AF-F9XXB7-F1
#
_entry.id   AF-F9XXB7-F1
#
_cell.length_a   1.000
_cell.length_b   1.000
_cell.length_c   1.000
_cell.angle_alpha   90.00
_cell.angle_beta   90.00
_cell.angle_gamma   90.00
#
_symmetry.space_group_name_H-M   'P 1'
#
loop_
_entity.id
_entity.type
_entity.pdbx_description
1 polymer ?
#
loop_
_entity_poly.entity_id
_entity_poly.type
_entity_poly.pdbx_seq_one_letter_code
_entity_poly.pdbx_strand_id
1 'polypeptide(L)'
;MKPSLNAKEHEKDPDLPMQRPRQYCIQKHYASHLHYDFRLELDGSLKSWAIPKGPSLDPRVRRLAVHVEDHSLDYLCFEGSIPAGQYGAGDVIVWDYGVWLPEGDPQKSYAKGQLYFRLKGEKLSGMWRLFRTRLPGKKEQWLLTKSNDSEARPESEYDILIEKPGSVADVCVAGKKYRKENIETP
;
A
#
# COMPACT_ATOMS: atom_id res chain seq x y z
N MET A 1 -33.78 -30.19 28.67
CA MET A 1 -32.30 -30.18 28.62
C MET A 1 -31.86 -29.97 27.17
N LYS A 2 -31.30 -28.78 26.91
CA LYS A 2 -30.35 -28.35 25.84
C LYS A 2 -30.48 -26.82 25.78
N PRO A 3 -29.48 -26.03 26.21
CA PRO A 3 -29.47 -24.61 25.91
C PRO A 3 -28.95 -24.43 24.47
N SER A 4 -29.71 -23.70 23.64
CA SER A 4 -29.24 -23.20 22.35
C SER A 4 -28.40 -21.95 22.62
N LEU A 5 -27.11 -22.01 22.30
CA LEU A 5 -26.23 -20.86 22.24
C LEU A 5 -26.59 -20.05 20.98
N ASN A 6 -27.34 -18.96 21.15
CA ASN A 6 -27.48 -17.97 20.08
C ASN A 6 -26.21 -17.13 20.00
N ALA A 7 -25.65 -17.10 18.80
CA ALA A 7 -24.54 -16.25 18.41
C ALA A 7 -24.85 -14.79 18.71
N LYS A 8 -23.89 -14.08 19.31
CA LYS A 8 -23.94 -12.62 19.40
C LYS A 8 -23.73 -12.06 18.00
N GLU A 9 -24.79 -11.55 17.40
CA GLU A 9 -24.71 -10.66 16.26
C GLU A 9 -23.94 -9.41 16.71
N HIS A 10 -22.84 -9.10 16.02
CA HIS A 10 -22.13 -7.84 16.20
C HIS A 10 -23.02 -6.73 15.62
N GLU A 11 -23.80 -6.07 16.47
CA GLU A 11 -24.41 -4.78 16.17
C GLU A 11 -23.32 -3.80 15.74
N LYS A 12 -23.45 -3.27 14.51
CA LYS A 12 -22.64 -2.17 14.03
C LYS A 12 -23.04 -0.93 14.81
N ASP A 13 -22.12 -0.42 15.61
CA ASP A 13 -22.27 0.86 16.30
C ASP A 13 -22.45 1.99 15.25
N PRO A 14 -23.60 2.69 15.25
CA PRO A 14 -23.96 3.67 14.23
C PRO A 14 -23.13 4.97 14.30
N ASP A 15 -22.36 5.19 15.38
CA ASP A 15 -21.56 6.41 15.61
C ASP A 15 -20.06 6.26 15.31
N LEU A 16 -19.61 5.10 14.82
CA LEU A 16 -18.25 4.97 14.31
C LEU A 16 -18.16 5.77 12.99
N PRO A 17 -17.36 6.85 12.91
CA PRO A 17 -17.25 7.64 11.70
C PRO A 17 -16.87 6.69 10.57
N MET A 18 -17.69 6.69 9.51
CA MET A 18 -17.50 5.84 8.33
C MET A 18 -16.05 6.04 7.87
N GLN A 19 -15.17 5.08 8.20
CA GLN A 19 -13.73 5.31 8.05
C GLN A 19 -13.46 5.59 6.57
N ARG A 20 -12.99 6.80 6.29
CA ARG A 20 -12.73 7.23 4.91
C ARG A 20 -11.82 6.20 4.24
N PRO A 21 -12.13 5.77 3.00
CA PRO A 21 -11.30 4.81 2.30
C PRO A 21 -9.92 5.43 2.08
N ARG A 22 -8.89 4.90 2.73
CA ARG A 22 -7.52 5.45 2.72
C ARG A 22 -6.85 5.13 1.39
N GLN A 23 -6.09 6.07 0.84
CA GLN A 23 -5.39 5.95 -0.43
C GLN A 23 -4.07 5.19 -0.28
N TYR A 24 -3.67 4.49 -1.33
CA TYR A 24 -2.32 3.98 -1.48
C TYR A 24 -1.79 4.27 -2.88
N CYS A 25 -0.48 4.28 -3.03
CA CYS A 25 0.15 4.20 -4.32
C CYS A 25 1.40 3.32 -4.29
N ILE A 26 1.83 2.89 -5.47
CA ILE A 26 3.16 2.36 -5.72
C ILE A 26 3.76 3.19 -6.83
N GLN A 27 4.89 3.81 -6.57
CA GLN A 27 5.67 4.49 -7.58
C GLN A 27 6.83 3.61 -8.03
N LYS A 28 7.02 3.47 -9.35
CA LYS A 28 8.22 2.83 -9.90
C LYS A 28 9.27 3.91 -10.09
N HIS A 29 10.42 3.74 -9.47
CA HIS A 29 11.42 4.78 -9.32
C HIS A 29 12.75 4.33 -9.91
N TYR A 30 13.13 4.95 -11.03
CA TYR A 30 14.40 4.78 -11.73
C TYR A 30 15.46 5.71 -11.15
N ALA A 31 15.79 5.48 -9.87
CA ALA A 31 16.90 6.17 -9.21
C ALA A 31 18.24 5.52 -9.57
N SER A 32 19.26 5.68 -8.72
CA SER A 32 20.54 4.94 -8.86
C SER A 32 20.33 3.42 -9.01
N HIS A 33 19.30 2.89 -8.36
CA HIS A 33 18.80 1.54 -8.58
C HIS A 33 17.29 1.60 -8.77
N LEU A 34 16.78 0.81 -9.70
CA LEU A 34 15.35 0.61 -9.86
C LEU A 34 14.78 0.03 -8.56
N HIS A 35 13.73 0.68 -8.04
CA HIS A 35 12.94 0.18 -6.92
C HIS A 35 11.49 0.66 -7.05
N TYR A 36 10.65 0.20 -6.14
CA TYR A 36 9.24 0.59 -6.08
C TYR A 36 8.94 1.18 -4.70
N ASP A 37 8.47 2.41 -4.66
CA ASP A 37 8.06 3.08 -3.43
C ASP A 37 6.58 2.76 -3.15
N PHE A 38 6.32 1.92 -2.15
CA PHE A 38 4.98 1.59 -1.68
C PHE A 38 4.55 2.53 -0.56
N ARG A 39 3.36 3.12 -0.69
CA ARG A 39 2.90 4.19 0.20
C ARG A 39 1.48 3.97 0.66
N LEU A 40 1.23 4.12 1.95
CA LEU A 40 -0.09 4.04 2.58
C LEU A 40 -0.44 5.36 3.26
N GLU A 41 -1.60 5.94 2.94
CA GLU A 41 -2.17 7.08 3.68
C GLU A 41 -2.50 6.66 5.12
N LEU A 42 -1.85 7.29 6.10
CA LEU A 42 -2.11 7.10 7.53
C LEU A 42 -1.72 8.37 8.31
N ASP A 43 -2.61 8.86 9.16
CA ASP A 43 -2.41 10.05 10.02
C ASP A 43 -1.97 11.32 9.24
N GLY A 44 -2.54 11.53 8.05
CA GLY A 44 -2.31 12.73 7.24
C GLY A 44 -0.99 12.72 6.45
N SER A 45 -0.21 11.64 6.52
CA SER A 45 1.00 11.45 5.72
C SER A 45 0.98 10.11 4.97
N LEU A 46 1.95 9.91 4.09
CA LEU A 46 2.20 8.66 3.39
C LEU A 46 3.32 7.90 4.09
N LYS A 47 2.96 6.87 4.86
CA LYS A 47 3.93 5.88 5.37
C LYS A 47 4.51 5.14 4.17
N SER A 48 5.84 5.15 4.04
CA SER A 48 6.51 4.85 2.77
C SER A 48 7.59 3.79 2.95
N TRP A 49 7.66 2.87 1.99
CA TRP A 49 8.68 1.83 1.93
C TRP A 49 9.25 1.68 0.53
N ALA A 50 10.57 1.67 0.42
CA ALA A 50 11.27 1.29 -0.80
C ALA A 50 11.34 -0.24 -0.91
N ILE A 51 10.85 -0.80 -2.00
CA ILE A 51 10.83 -2.23 -2.30
C ILE A 51 11.75 -2.48 -3.49
N PRO A 52 13.03 -2.87 -3.28
CA PRO A 52 14.03 -2.93 -4.36
C PRO A 52 13.64 -3.81 -5.53
N LYS A 53 13.00 -4.95 -5.26
CA LYS A 53 12.57 -5.87 -6.31
C LYS A 53 11.13 -5.61 -6.79
N GLY A 54 10.38 -4.72 -6.16
CA GLY A 54 8.93 -4.54 -6.37
C GLY A 54 8.05 -5.53 -5.60
N PRO A 55 6.72 -5.35 -5.63
CA PRO A 55 5.75 -6.30 -5.06
C PRO A 55 5.72 -7.63 -5.84
N SER A 56 5.19 -8.69 -5.23
CA SER A 56 4.95 -9.99 -5.89
C SER A 56 3.58 -10.50 -5.49
N LEU A 57 2.86 -11.12 -6.43
CA LEU A 57 1.57 -11.78 -6.18
C LEU A 57 1.74 -13.20 -5.64
N ASP A 58 2.98 -13.70 -5.53
CA ASP A 58 3.23 -15.03 -4.99
C ASP A 58 3.24 -15.02 -3.45
N PRO A 59 2.34 -15.74 -2.78
CA PRO A 59 2.26 -15.75 -1.32
C PRO A 59 3.47 -16.41 -0.65
N ARG A 60 4.33 -17.11 -1.41
CA ARG A 60 5.58 -17.71 -0.93
C ARG A 60 6.74 -16.72 -0.98
N VAL A 61 6.63 -15.64 -1.74
CA VAL A 61 7.70 -14.64 -1.92
C VAL A 61 7.56 -13.54 -0.87
N ARG A 62 8.64 -13.29 -0.13
CA ARG A 62 8.74 -12.19 0.83
C ARG A 62 9.60 -11.09 0.24
N ARG A 63 9.03 -9.91 0.01
CA ARG A 63 9.75 -8.77 -0.56
C ARG A 63 10.25 -7.86 0.55
N LEU A 64 11.54 -7.52 0.51
CA LEU A 64 12.12 -6.51 1.41
C LEU A 64 11.45 -5.16 1.15
N ALA A 65 10.98 -4.53 2.21
CA ALA A 65 10.38 -3.21 2.20
C ALA A 65 11.14 -2.34 3.22
N VAL A 66 12.03 -1.49 2.75
CA VAL A 66 12.85 -0.62 3.59
C VAL A 66 12.03 0.60 3.94
N HIS A 67 11.78 0.86 5.22
CA HIS A 67 11.02 2.03 5.64
C HIS A 67 11.80 3.31 5.32
N VAL A 68 11.15 4.28 4.69
CA VAL A 68 11.72 5.58 4.32
C VAL A 68 10.87 6.70 4.90
N GLU A 69 11.32 7.93 4.69
CA GLU A 69 10.70 9.14 5.21
C GLU A 69 9.25 9.26 4.73
N ASP A 70 8.39 9.80 5.59
CA ASP A 70 7.00 10.08 5.24
C ASP A 70 6.92 11.09 4.09
N HIS A 71 5.92 10.93 3.22
CA HIS A 71 5.66 11.86 2.12
C HIS A 71 4.31 12.56 2.29
N SER A 72 4.15 13.74 1.67
CA SER A 72 2.86 14.44 1.66
C SER A 72 1.83 13.70 0.79
N LEU A 73 0.54 13.89 1.09
CA LEU A 73 -0.54 13.29 0.29
C LEU A 73 -0.54 13.77 -1.17
N ASP A 74 -0.06 14.98 -1.42
CA ASP A 74 0.10 15.51 -2.78
C ASP A 74 1.02 14.64 -3.63
N TYR A 75 1.99 13.96 -3.01
CA TYR A 75 2.94 13.08 -3.66
C TYR A 75 2.34 11.77 -4.22
N LEU A 76 1.12 11.38 -3.82
CA LEU A 76 0.46 10.14 -4.28
C LEU A 76 0.43 9.99 -5.81
N CYS A 77 0.22 11.10 -6.52
CA CYS A 77 0.10 11.12 -7.99
C CYS A 77 1.28 11.81 -8.67
N PHE A 78 2.40 12.00 -7.97
CA PHE A 78 3.59 12.58 -8.58
C PHE A 78 4.19 11.61 -9.60
N GLU A 79 4.42 12.13 -10.81
CA GLU A 79 5.10 11.49 -11.91
C GLU A 79 5.99 12.53 -12.59
N GLY A 80 7.22 12.16 -12.91
CA GLY A 80 8.22 13.05 -13.50
C GLY A 80 9.65 12.72 -13.07
N SER A 81 10.58 13.62 -13.38
CA SER A 81 12.00 13.44 -13.10
C SER A 81 12.44 14.27 -11.90
N ILE A 82 13.11 13.63 -10.93
CA ILE A 82 13.74 14.30 -9.80
C ILE A 82 15.17 14.67 -10.21
N PRO A 83 15.57 15.95 -10.11
CA PRO A 83 16.88 16.42 -10.59
C PRO A 83 18.06 15.70 -9.93
N ALA A 84 19.16 15.56 -10.68
CA ALA A 84 20.41 15.03 -10.16
C ALA A 84 20.90 15.82 -8.93
N GLY A 85 21.47 15.11 -7.95
CA GLY A 85 21.95 15.71 -6.70
C GLY A 85 20.87 15.94 -5.64
N GLN A 86 19.58 15.80 -6.00
CA GLN A 86 18.49 15.77 -5.02
C GLN A 86 18.30 14.36 -4.44
N TYR A 87 17.73 14.30 -3.24
CA TYR A 87 17.34 13.03 -2.65
C TYR A 87 16.28 12.35 -3.53
N GLY A 88 16.54 11.11 -3.94
CA GLY A 88 15.66 10.39 -4.87
C GLY A 88 15.80 10.84 -6.33
N ALA A 89 16.94 11.36 -6.77
CA ALA A 89 17.16 11.68 -8.19
C ALA A 89 16.87 10.47 -9.11
N GLY A 90 16.09 10.71 -10.17
CA GLY A 90 15.62 9.66 -11.08
C GLY A 90 14.21 9.92 -11.60
N ASP A 91 13.78 9.09 -12.56
CA ASP A 91 12.42 9.14 -13.08
C ASP A 91 11.45 8.36 -12.20
N VAL A 92 10.26 8.92 -11.98
CA VAL A 92 9.21 8.35 -11.14
C VAL A 92 7.94 8.26 -11.95
N ILE A 93 7.30 7.09 -11.97
CA ILE A 93 5.93 6.92 -12.48
C ILE A 93 5.00 6.39 -11.39
N VAL A 94 3.71 6.70 -11.47
CA VAL A 94 2.69 6.08 -10.63
C VAL A 94 2.38 4.70 -11.19
N TRP A 95 2.99 3.65 -10.64
CA TRP A 95 2.85 2.28 -11.15
C TRP A 95 1.54 1.62 -10.70
N ASP A 96 1.07 1.86 -9.48
CA ASP A 96 -0.25 1.41 -9.03
C ASP A 96 -0.88 2.45 -8.10
N TYR A 97 -2.20 2.48 -8.04
CA TYR A 97 -2.94 3.42 -7.21
C TYR A 97 -4.31 2.84 -6.86
N GLY A 98 -4.81 3.17 -5.67
CA GLY A 98 -6.15 2.81 -5.27
C GLY A 98 -6.41 3.08 -3.80
N VAL A 99 -7.23 2.23 -3.19
CA VAL A 99 -7.56 2.31 -1.76
C VAL A 99 -7.05 1.09 -1.01
N TRP A 100 -6.67 1.29 0.25
CA TRP A 100 -6.31 0.24 1.17
C TRP A 100 -7.28 0.18 2.35
N LEU A 101 -7.60 -1.03 2.78
CA LEU A 101 -8.50 -1.28 3.90
C LEU A 101 -7.71 -2.05 4.99
N PRO A 102 -7.34 -1.40 6.10
CA PRO A 102 -6.70 -2.07 7.21
C PRO A 102 -7.63 -3.07 7.89
N GLU A 103 -7.07 -4.18 8.35
CA GLU A 103 -7.70 -5.02 9.37
C GLU A 103 -7.40 -4.43 10.76
N GLY A 104 -8.46 -4.04 11.48
CA GLY A 104 -8.34 -3.42 12.79
C GLY A 104 -7.89 -1.95 12.75
N ASP A 105 -7.28 -1.51 13.85
CA ASP A 105 -6.80 -0.14 14.05
C ASP A 105 -5.42 0.03 13.36
N PRO A 106 -5.32 0.80 12.27
CA PRO A 106 -4.09 0.89 11.50
C PRO A 106 -2.95 1.58 12.26
N GLN A 107 -3.25 2.55 13.12
CA GLN A 107 -2.24 3.26 13.91
C GLN A 107 -1.56 2.30 14.90
N LYS A 108 -2.36 1.54 15.65
CA LYS A 108 -1.84 0.53 16.59
C LYS A 108 -1.10 -0.58 15.85
N SER A 109 -1.61 -1.04 14.72
CA SER A 109 -1.01 -2.07 13.90
C SER A 109 0.35 -1.63 13.31
N TYR A 110 0.44 -0.41 12.78
CA TYR A 110 1.69 0.18 12.31
C TYR A 110 2.71 0.33 13.45
N ALA A 111 2.32 0.88 14.61
CA ALA A 111 3.20 1.04 15.76
C ALA A 111 3.76 -0.31 16.27
N LYS A 112 2.91 -1.36 16.26
CA LYS A 112 3.32 -2.74 16.59
C LYS A 112 4.23 -3.37 15.53
N GLY A 113 4.33 -2.78 14.35
CA GLY A 113 5.13 -3.31 13.25
C GLY A 113 4.43 -4.41 12.46
N GLN A 114 3.10 -4.46 12.45
CA GLN A 114 2.33 -5.51 11.78
C GLN A 114 1.06 -4.91 11.17
N LEU A 115 1.03 -4.80 9.85
CA LEU A 115 -0.14 -4.37 9.09
C LEU A 115 -0.68 -5.55 8.29
N TYR A 116 -1.98 -5.78 8.44
CA TYR A 116 -2.78 -6.69 7.62
C TYR A 116 -3.82 -5.82 6.92
N PHE A 117 -3.91 -5.92 5.60
CA PHE A 117 -4.77 -5.03 4.83
C PHE A 117 -5.16 -5.60 3.48
N ARG A 118 -6.26 -5.09 2.95
CA ARG A 118 -6.69 -5.32 1.58
C ARG A 118 -6.26 -4.17 0.69
N LEU A 119 -5.71 -4.45 -0.49
CA LEU A 119 -5.58 -3.48 -1.56
C LEU A 119 -6.74 -3.61 -2.54
N LYS A 120 -7.17 -2.47 -3.07
CA LYS A 120 -8.06 -2.33 -4.21
C LYS A 120 -7.52 -1.23 -5.11
N GLY A 121 -6.62 -1.60 -6.02
CA GLY A 121 -6.17 -0.72 -7.08
C GLY A 121 -6.12 -1.41 -8.42
N GLU A 122 -5.51 -0.72 -9.38
CA GLU A 122 -5.49 -1.11 -10.80
C GLU A 122 -4.69 -2.38 -11.07
N LYS A 123 -3.62 -2.59 -10.30
CA LYS A 123 -2.73 -3.75 -10.45
C LYS A 123 -2.78 -4.67 -9.26
N LEU A 124 -2.66 -4.14 -8.05
CA LEU A 124 -2.66 -4.95 -6.84
C LEU A 124 -4.04 -4.98 -6.20
N SER A 125 -4.50 -6.20 -5.94
CA SER A 125 -5.76 -6.45 -5.24
C SER A 125 -5.60 -7.58 -4.22
N GLY A 126 -6.61 -7.74 -3.37
CA GLY A 126 -6.65 -8.81 -2.37
C GLY A 126 -5.89 -8.47 -1.09
N MET A 127 -5.64 -9.48 -0.27
CA MET A 127 -5.05 -9.36 1.06
C MET A 127 -3.51 -9.39 1.02
N TRP A 128 -2.92 -8.53 1.83
CA TRP A 128 -1.48 -8.29 1.96
C TRP A 128 -1.08 -8.16 3.43
N ARG A 129 0.20 -8.37 3.68
CA ARG A 129 0.83 -8.27 5.00
C ARG A 129 2.12 -7.49 4.90
N LEU A 130 2.34 -6.57 5.83
CA LEU A 130 3.58 -5.82 5.97
C LEU A 130 4.04 -5.91 7.43
N PHE A 131 5.21 -6.50 7.67
CA PHE A 131 5.69 -6.75 9.03
C PHE A 131 7.13 -6.30 9.22
N ARG A 132 7.38 -5.59 10.32
CA ARG A 132 8.69 -5.10 10.71
C ARG A 132 9.51 -6.25 11.26
N THR A 133 10.74 -6.38 10.78
CA THR A 133 11.70 -7.38 11.22
C THR A 133 12.67 -6.80 12.24
N ARG A 134 13.44 -7.66 12.89
CA ARG A 134 14.58 -7.27 13.75
C ARG A 134 15.92 -7.35 13.02
N LEU A 135 15.90 -7.41 11.68
CA LEU A 135 17.12 -7.53 10.89
C LEU A 135 17.98 -6.26 11.05
N PRO A 136 19.31 -6.40 11.14
CA PRO A 136 20.20 -5.25 11.22
C PRO A 136 20.16 -4.45 9.90
N GLY A 137 20.23 -3.13 10.02
CA GLY A 137 20.23 -2.20 8.88
C GLY A 137 20.25 -0.75 9.33
N LYS A 138 20.60 0.17 8.43
CA LYS A 138 20.61 1.62 8.71
C LYS A 138 19.20 2.21 8.85
N LYS A 139 18.20 1.56 8.25
CA LYS A 139 16.78 1.92 8.30
C LYS A 139 15.97 0.69 8.73
N GLU A 140 14.77 0.91 9.28
CA GLU A 140 13.88 -0.18 9.69
C GLU A 140 13.52 -1.08 8.50
N GLN A 141 13.70 -2.39 8.68
CA GLN A 141 13.47 -3.39 7.64
C GLN A 141 12.10 -4.05 7.84
N TRP A 142 11.26 -3.98 6.83
CA TRP A 142 9.97 -4.66 6.78
C TRP A 142 9.95 -5.70 5.68
N LEU A 143 8.96 -6.60 5.72
CA LEU A 143 8.69 -7.55 4.67
C LEU A 143 7.24 -7.41 4.21
N LEU A 144 7.06 -7.20 2.90
CA LEU A 144 5.77 -7.25 2.23
C LEU A 144 5.52 -8.68 1.74
N THR A 145 4.32 -9.20 1.95
CA THR A 145 3.94 -10.55 1.51
C THR A 145 2.48 -10.60 1.10
N LYS A 146 2.20 -11.22 -0.04
CA LYS A 146 0.84 -11.50 -0.50
C LYS A 146 0.20 -12.58 0.39
N SER A 147 -1.09 -12.46 0.67
CA SER A 147 -1.86 -13.56 1.28
C SER A 147 -2.35 -14.53 0.21
N ASN A 148 -2.45 -15.81 0.58
CA ASN A 148 -2.99 -16.84 -0.30
C ASN A 148 -4.52 -16.68 -0.41
N ASP A 149 -4.97 -15.93 -1.41
CA ASP A 149 -6.37 -15.66 -1.74
C ASP A 149 -6.59 -15.74 -3.26
N SER A 150 -7.78 -15.36 -3.75
CA SER A 150 -8.15 -15.42 -5.18
C SER A 150 -7.22 -14.61 -6.11
N GLU A 151 -6.54 -13.60 -5.59
CA GLU A 151 -5.65 -12.70 -6.35
C GLU A 151 -4.19 -13.19 -6.33
N ALA A 152 -3.87 -14.21 -5.54
CA ALA A 152 -2.53 -14.79 -5.49
C ALA A 152 -2.17 -15.47 -6.83
N ARG A 153 -0.93 -15.30 -7.28
CA ARG A 153 -0.39 -15.93 -8.50
C ARG A 153 1.06 -16.35 -8.27
N PRO A 154 1.47 -17.57 -8.64
CA PRO A 154 2.88 -17.96 -8.60
C PRO A 154 3.75 -17.04 -9.46
N GLU A 155 4.89 -16.60 -8.93
CA GLU A 155 5.79 -15.66 -9.64
C GLU A 155 6.41 -16.28 -10.89
N SER A 156 6.56 -17.61 -10.91
CA SER A 156 7.01 -18.38 -12.07
C SER A 156 6.01 -18.42 -13.22
N GLU A 157 4.74 -18.11 -12.96
CA GLU A 157 3.66 -18.14 -13.96
C GLU A 157 3.21 -16.74 -14.36
N TYR A 158 3.27 -15.78 -13.43
CA TYR A 158 2.81 -14.42 -13.66
C TYR A 158 3.61 -13.42 -12.82
N ASP A 159 4.48 -12.66 -13.46
CA ASP A 159 5.19 -11.54 -12.85
C ASP A 159 4.48 -10.22 -13.19
N ILE A 160 3.71 -9.70 -12.22
CA ILE A 160 2.96 -8.44 -12.37
C ILE A 160 3.83 -7.25 -12.80
N LEU A 161 5.13 -7.25 -12.47
CA LEU A 161 6.06 -6.17 -12.79
C LEU A 161 6.42 -6.14 -14.27
N ILE A 162 6.43 -7.32 -14.91
CA ILE A 162 6.67 -7.51 -16.35
C ILE A 162 5.36 -7.33 -17.11
N GLU A 163 4.28 -7.95 -16.62
CA GLU A 163 2.98 -7.99 -17.30
C GLU A 163 2.26 -6.64 -17.29
N LYS A 164 2.44 -5.83 -16.24
CA LYS A 164 1.82 -4.50 -16.13
C LYS A 164 2.86 -3.43 -15.77
N PRO A 165 3.77 -3.04 -16.68
CA PRO A 165 4.90 -2.16 -16.35
C PRO A 165 4.55 -0.66 -16.37
N GLY A 166 3.48 -0.25 -17.04
CA GLY A 166 3.16 1.15 -17.35
C GLY A 166 2.60 1.98 -16.19
N SER A 167 2.41 3.28 -16.41
CA SER A 167 1.82 4.19 -15.43
C SER A 167 0.29 4.03 -15.33
N VAL A 168 -0.27 4.42 -14.18
CA VAL A 168 -1.70 4.59 -13.91
C VAL A 168 -2.02 6.01 -13.42
N ALA A 169 -1.17 6.99 -13.71
CA ALA A 169 -1.30 8.37 -13.22
C ALA A 169 -2.68 9.00 -13.51
N ASP A 170 -3.27 8.73 -14.68
CA ASP A 170 -4.60 9.23 -15.04
C ASP A 170 -5.68 8.78 -14.05
N VAL A 171 -5.62 7.51 -13.60
CA VAL A 171 -6.51 6.97 -12.58
C VAL A 171 -6.30 7.67 -11.24
N CYS A 172 -5.03 7.92 -10.88
CA CYS A 172 -4.68 8.62 -9.64
C CYS A 172 -5.26 10.04 -9.62
N VAL A 173 -5.07 10.80 -10.71
CA VAL A 173 -5.55 12.17 -10.84
C VAL A 173 -7.07 12.22 -10.79
N ALA A 174 -7.76 11.33 -11.52
CA ALA A 174 -9.22 11.23 -11.48
C ALA A 174 -9.74 10.90 -10.08
N GLY A 175 -9.11 9.93 -9.39
CA GLY A 175 -9.47 9.56 -8.02
C GLY A 175 -9.28 10.69 -7.01
N LYS A 176 -8.19 11.46 -7.12
CA LYS A 176 -7.97 12.66 -6.29
C LYS A 176 -9.03 13.73 -6.53
N LYS A 177 -9.38 13.98 -7.80
CA LYS A 177 -10.42 14.96 -8.16
C LYS A 177 -11.77 14.58 -7.58
N TYR A 178 -12.18 13.32 -7.75
CA TYR A 178 -13.43 12.80 -7.19
C TYR A 178 -13.52 12.97 -5.66
N ARG A 179 -12.42 12.70 -4.94
CA ARG A 179 -12.37 12.87 -3.48
C ARG A 179 -12.51 14.33 -3.06
N LYS A 180 -11.78 15.25 -3.72
CA LYS A 180 -11.89 16.69 -3.44
C LYS A 180 -13.31 17.22 -3.66
N GLU A 181 -13.97 16.73 -4.71
CA GLU A 181 -15.32 17.20 -5.11
C GLU A 181 -16.45 16.59 -4.27
N ASN A 182 -16.30 15.37 -3.74
CA ASN A 182 -17.44 14.63 -3.17
C ASN A 182 -17.24 14.12 -1.73
N ILE A 183 -16.05 14.28 -1.15
CA ILE A 183 -15.71 13.69 0.17
C ILE A 183 -15.07 14.73 1.11
N GLU A 184 -14.41 15.76 0.57
CA GLU A 184 -13.73 16.80 1.34
C GLU A 184 -14.51 18.13 1.44
N THR A 185 -15.68 18.24 0.82
CA THR A 185 -16.61 19.36 1.05
C THR A 185 -17.43 19.08 2.33
N PRO A 186 -17.52 20.05 3.27
CA PRO A 186 -18.17 19.86 4.57
C PRO A 186 -19.69 19.63 4.48
#